data_AF-G3AVS5-F1
#
_entry.id   AF-G3AVS5-F1
#
_cell.length_a   1.000
_cell.length_b   1.000
_cell.length_c   1.000
_cell.angle_alpha   90.00
_cell.angle_beta   90.00
_cell.angle_gamma   90.00
#
_symmetry.space_group_name_H-M   'P 1'
#
loop_
_entity.id
_entity.type
_entity.pdbx_description
1 polymer ?
#
loop_
_entity_poly.entity_id
_entity_poly.type
_entity_poly.pdbx_seq_one_letter_code
_entity_poly.pdbx_strand_id
1 'polypeptide(L)'
;MTVEAIEDDKISIKVAEKEEEEVYEEIQPPTKRRRLESEEPLDSWKPPSVTTITNPTQFTTTTYHSQIPSLIASDLKAEVTLGVDEAGRGPVLGPMVYGIAYCLKEYQPKLKEYGFADSKVLKDEKRQSLFKQMEDLSHELYENVGWATTTMTAKDISSGMLQSTAGTGAYNLNEQAHDTTIELIKQVLAKGVNVTEVFVDTVGPPITYQNKLKSLFPGIDIVVTKKADSIYPIVSTASVVAKVTRDLNIQYYNESLPILQNHALGSGYPSDPNTSKWLNSNVDPVFGWCFGFIRYSWQTAKDSLVKNNAVEVIYEDQVKKRDNGYQDVGDMFESKTDKSKINRSYYTSTESVSL
;
A
#
# COMPACT_ATOMS: atom_id res chain seq x y z
N MET A 1 -7.91 -82.23 47.12
CA MET A 1 -8.67 -81.59 48.23
C MET A 1 -8.23 -80.14 48.24
N THR A 2 -9.15 -79.21 47.93
CA THR A 2 -9.36 -77.88 48.57
C THR A 2 -8.11 -76.99 48.82
N VAL A 3 -8.02 -75.71 48.46
CA VAL A 3 -9.02 -74.64 48.27
C VAL A 3 -8.39 -73.52 47.40
N GLU A 4 -9.26 -72.73 46.79
CA GLU A 4 -9.07 -71.47 46.09
C GLU A 4 -8.21 -70.41 46.83
N ALA A 5 -7.57 -69.55 46.04
CA ALA A 5 -7.33 -68.16 46.38
C ALA A 5 -7.58 -67.31 45.11
N ILE A 6 -8.56 -66.41 45.21
CA ILE A 6 -8.88 -65.34 44.26
C ILE A 6 -8.20 -64.09 44.80
N GLU A 7 -7.52 -63.30 43.95
CA GLU A 7 -7.33 -61.87 44.20
C GLU A 7 -7.12 -61.10 42.87
N ASP A 8 -8.18 -60.38 42.50
CA ASP A 8 -8.27 -59.07 41.85
C ASP A 8 -7.33 -58.67 40.70
N ASP A 9 -7.88 -58.77 39.47
CA ASP A 9 -7.41 -58.09 38.27
C ASP A 9 -7.66 -56.57 38.35
N LYS A 10 -6.57 -55.79 38.44
CA LYS A 10 -6.57 -54.35 38.24
C LYS A 10 -6.76 -54.00 36.77
N ILE A 11 -7.92 -53.46 36.43
CA ILE A 11 -8.20 -52.80 35.15
C ILE A 11 -7.25 -51.60 34.98
N SER A 12 -6.33 -51.73 34.04
CA SER A 12 -5.42 -50.65 33.62
C SER A 12 -6.08 -49.84 32.50
N ILE A 13 -6.58 -48.65 32.84
CA ILE A 13 -7.02 -47.65 31.87
C ILE A 13 -5.77 -46.96 31.31
N LYS A 14 -5.37 -47.33 30.09
CA LYS A 14 -4.41 -46.56 29.30
C LYS A 14 -5.16 -45.45 28.58
N VAL A 15 -5.19 -44.24 29.15
CA VAL A 15 -5.44 -43.03 28.39
C VAL A 15 -4.15 -42.72 27.65
N ALA A 16 -4.13 -42.93 26.35
CA ALA A 16 -3.05 -42.46 25.49
C ALA A 16 -3.28 -40.96 25.25
N GLU A 17 -2.55 -40.13 26.00
CA GLU A 17 -2.30 -38.75 25.61
C GLU A 17 -1.47 -38.79 24.33
N LYS A 18 -2.12 -38.52 23.18
CA LYS A 18 -1.41 -38.12 21.98
C LYS A 18 -1.10 -36.63 22.14
N GLU A 19 0.13 -36.34 22.51
CA GLU A 19 0.75 -35.05 22.19
C GLU A 19 0.86 -34.97 20.66
N GLU A 20 -0.06 -34.24 20.02
CA GLU A 20 0.14 -33.77 18.66
C GLU A 20 1.05 -32.55 18.72
N GLU A 21 2.37 -32.77 18.58
CA GLU A 21 3.30 -31.71 18.19
C GLU A 21 2.95 -31.27 16.76
N GLU A 22 2.20 -30.18 16.62
CA GLU A 22 2.11 -29.44 15.36
C GLU A 22 3.48 -28.82 15.05
N VAL A 23 4.28 -29.53 14.27
CA VAL A 23 5.46 -28.98 13.61
C VAL A 23 4.97 -28.00 12.53
N TYR A 24 5.02 -26.70 12.83
CA TYR A 24 4.93 -25.66 11.82
C TYR A 24 6.20 -25.72 10.96
N GLU A 25 6.16 -26.46 9.85
CA GLU A 25 7.11 -26.24 8.76
C GLU A 25 6.86 -24.85 8.18
N GLU A 26 7.76 -23.90 8.46
CA GLU A 26 7.89 -22.67 7.69
C GLU A 26 8.22 -23.03 6.25
N ILE A 27 7.20 -23.12 5.40
CA ILE A 27 7.37 -23.16 3.95
C ILE A 27 7.80 -21.75 3.51
N GLN A 28 9.10 -21.49 3.60
CA GLN A 28 9.78 -20.39 2.93
C GLN A 28 9.50 -20.51 1.42
N PRO A 29 8.90 -19.51 0.75
CA PRO A 29 8.73 -19.57 -0.68
C PRO A 29 10.12 -19.58 -1.35
N PRO A 30 10.38 -20.46 -2.32
CA PRO A 30 11.69 -20.54 -2.93
C PRO A 30 11.96 -19.25 -3.71
N THR A 31 12.94 -18.48 -3.25
CA THR A 31 13.58 -17.40 -4.01
C THR A 31 14.21 -17.97 -5.27
N LYS A 32 13.43 -18.04 -6.36
CA LYS A 32 13.95 -18.35 -7.68
C LYS A 32 14.65 -17.11 -8.25
N ARG A 33 15.96 -17.28 -8.50
CA ARG A 33 16.83 -16.38 -9.26
C ARG A 33 16.15 -15.94 -10.55
N ARG A 34 15.99 -14.62 -10.73
CA ARG A 34 15.51 -14.00 -11.97
C ARG A 34 16.68 -13.95 -12.95
N ARG A 35 16.63 -14.74 -14.02
CA ARG A 35 17.48 -14.59 -15.20
C ARG A 35 16.68 -13.76 -16.21
N LEU A 36 17.09 -12.52 -16.43
CA LEU A 36 16.55 -11.64 -17.48
C LEU A 36 17.20 -12.02 -18.81
N GLU A 37 16.72 -13.07 -19.44
CA GLU A 37 17.01 -13.36 -20.84
C GLU A 37 15.74 -13.94 -21.49
N SER A 38 14.93 -13.07 -22.09
CA SER A 38 14.01 -13.45 -23.15
C SER A 38 14.07 -12.38 -24.23
N GLU A 39 14.74 -12.74 -25.33
CA GLU A 39 14.85 -11.97 -26.56
C GLU A 39 13.52 -12.03 -27.33
N GLU A 40 12.63 -11.09 -27.03
CA GLU A 40 11.72 -10.40 -27.95
C GLU A 40 11.34 -9.09 -27.25
N PRO A 41 11.24 -7.93 -27.94
CA PRO A 41 10.89 -6.70 -27.26
C PRO A 41 9.47 -6.86 -26.71
N LEU A 42 9.36 -7.01 -25.38
CA LEU A 42 8.12 -6.78 -24.66
C LEU A 42 7.52 -5.50 -25.21
N ASP A 43 6.35 -5.62 -25.83
CA ASP A 43 5.64 -4.52 -26.44
C ASP A 43 5.66 -3.32 -25.49
N SER A 44 6.23 -2.20 -25.95
CA SER A 44 6.55 -0.98 -25.18
C SER A 44 5.35 -0.24 -24.61
N TRP A 45 4.17 -0.85 -24.67
CA TRP A 45 2.91 -0.26 -24.26
C TRP A 45 2.93 0.09 -22.77
N LYS A 46 2.50 1.32 -22.48
CA LYS A 46 2.26 1.84 -21.13
C LYS A 46 0.84 2.37 -21.06
N PRO A 47 0.08 2.11 -19.98
CA PRO A 47 -1.28 2.60 -19.84
C PRO A 47 -1.29 4.13 -19.70
N PRO A 48 -2.41 4.79 -20.04
CA PRO A 48 -2.58 6.23 -19.84
C PRO A 48 -2.33 6.71 -18.40
N SER A 49 -2.57 5.86 -17.39
CA SER A 49 -2.25 6.15 -15.99
C SER A 49 -0.75 6.37 -15.72
N VAL A 50 0.12 5.99 -16.66
CA VAL A 50 1.57 6.26 -16.62
C VAL A 50 1.97 7.29 -17.67
N THR A 51 1.46 7.20 -18.91
CA THR A 51 1.88 8.09 -20.00
C THR A 51 1.38 9.53 -19.88
N THR A 52 0.36 9.78 -19.06
CA THR A 52 -0.17 11.13 -18.79
C THR A 52 0.61 11.91 -17.72
N ILE A 53 1.65 11.31 -17.12
CA ILE A 53 2.51 11.99 -16.15
C ILE A 53 3.36 13.03 -16.90
N THR A 54 3.03 14.32 -16.73
CA THR A 54 3.65 15.41 -17.49
C THR A 54 5.00 15.87 -16.95
N ASN A 55 5.21 15.83 -15.64
CA ASN A 55 6.46 16.26 -15.00
C ASN A 55 6.93 15.25 -13.94
N PRO A 56 7.90 14.39 -14.27
CA PRO A 56 8.39 13.35 -13.35
C PRO A 56 9.12 13.92 -12.13
N THR A 57 9.52 15.20 -12.13
CA THR A 57 10.24 15.81 -11.00
C THR A 57 9.31 16.39 -9.93
N GLN A 58 8.02 16.56 -10.22
CA GLN A 58 7.07 17.15 -9.28
C GLN A 58 6.53 16.14 -8.26
N PHE A 59 6.44 14.87 -8.68
CA PHE A 59 5.92 13.75 -7.88
C PHE A 59 4.55 14.05 -7.24
N THR A 60 3.61 14.49 -8.08
CA THR A 60 2.24 14.74 -7.67
C THR A 60 1.45 13.45 -7.70
N THR A 61 0.66 13.17 -6.67
CA THR A 61 -0.36 12.11 -6.73
C THR A 61 -1.34 12.40 -7.86
N THR A 62 -1.53 11.43 -8.75
CA THR A 62 -2.42 11.56 -9.92
C THR A 62 -3.51 10.52 -9.89
N THR A 63 -4.70 10.92 -10.34
CA THR A 63 -5.81 10.01 -10.59
C THR A 63 -6.12 9.99 -12.08
N TYR A 64 -6.24 8.80 -12.64
CA TYR A 64 -6.67 8.59 -14.02
C TYR A 64 -7.92 7.73 -14.03
N HIS A 65 -8.88 8.07 -14.88
CA HIS A 65 -10.08 7.28 -15.15
C HIS A 65 -10.12 6.94 -16.63
N SER A 66 -10.45 5.68 -16.94
CA SER A 66 -10.88 5.31 -18.28
C SER A 66 -12.16 6.06 -18.68
N GLN A 67 -12.49 6.00 -19.96
CA GLN A 67 -13.84 6.31 -20.39
C GLN A 67 -14.84 5.33 -19.75
N ILE A 68 -16.08 5.78 -19.55
CA ILE A 68 -17.15 4.87 -19.12
C ILE A 68 -17.40 3.92 -20.29
N PRO A 69 -17.38 2.59 -20.07
CA PRO A 69 -17.63 1.64 -21.13
C PRO A 69 -18.97 1.87 -21.80
N SER A 70 -19.04 1.69 -23.13
CA SER A 70 -20.22 2.00 -23.94
C SER A 70 -21.48 1.28 -23.45
N LEU A 71 -21.35 0.04 -22.98
CA LEU A 71 -22.46 -0.77 -22.47
C LEU A 71 -23.02 -0.25 -21.13
N ILE A 72 -22.18 0.39 -20.31
CA ILE A 72 -22.64 1.09 -19.09
C ILE A 72 -23.24 2.44 -19.49
N ALA A 73 -22.59 3.16 -20.41
CA ALA A 73 -23.04 4.47 -20.86
C ALA A 73 -24.39 4.41 -21.60
N SER A 74 -24.73 3.29 -22.24
CA SER A 74 -26.00 3.10 -22.93
C SER A 74 -27.21 2.95 -22.00
N ASP A 75 -27.00 2.47 -20.77
CA ASP A 75 -28.05 2.38 -19.75
C ASP A 75 -27.49 2.70 -18.36
N LEU A 76 -27.61 3.97 -17.97
CA LEU A 76 -27.16 4.45 -16.67
C LEU A 76 -27.93 3.85 -15.48
N LYS A 77 -29.04 3.13 -15.72
CA LYS A 77 -29.77 2.43 -14.66
C LYS A 77 -29.26 1.00 -14.45
N ALA A 78 -28.48 0.46 -15.39
CA ALA A 78 -27.96 -0.89 -15.28
C ALA A 78 -27.07 -1.03 -14.03
N GLU A 79 -27.23 -2.13 -13.31
CA GLU A 79 -26.49 -2.38 -12.07
C GLU A 79 -25.02 -2.66 -12.37
N VAL A 80 -24.13 -1.94 -11.69
CA VAL A 80 -22.68 -2.06 -11.84
C VAL A 80 -22.05 -2.61 -10.57
N THR A 81 -21.15 -3.57 -10.75
CA THR A 81 -20.27 -4.08 -9.69
C THR A 81 -18.90 -3.42 -9.81
N LEU A 82 -18.33 -3.00 -8.68
CA LEU A 82 -17.00 -2.37 -8.59
C LEU A 82 -16.07 -3.18 -7.68
N GLY A 83 -14.83 -3.37 -8.11
CA GLY A 83 -13.75 -3.99 -7.35
C GLY A 83 -12.67 -2.96 -7.00
N VAL A 84 -12.07 -3.10 -5.81
CA VAL A 84 -10.97 -2.26 -5.33
C VAL A 84 -9.82 -3.14 -4.85
N ASP A 85 -8.60 -2.83 -5.30
CA ASP A 85 -7.36 -3.40 -4.77
C ASP A 85 -6.22 -2.37 -4.84
N GLU A 86 -5.10 -2.66 -4.20
CA GLU A 86 -3.90 -1.81 -4.26
C GLU A 86 -2.61 -2.57 -4.55
N ALA A 87 -1.60 -1.81 -4.96
CA ALA A 87 -0.27 -2.31 -5.24
C ALA A 87 0.80 -1.39 -4.64
N GLY A 88 1.87 -2.00 -4.15
CA GLY A 88 3.02 -1.26 -3.63
C GLY A 88 2.77 -0.68 -2.24
N ARG A 89 2.12 -1.40 -1.34
CA ARG A 89 1.98 -0.96 0.05
C ARG A 89 3.28 -1.03 0.85
N GLY A 90 4.03 -2.13 0.77
CA GLY A 90 5.28 -2.33 1.53
C GLY A 90 6.59 -1.70 1.01
N PRO A 91 6.78 -1.39 -0.28
CA PRO A 91 8.02 -0.84 -0.82
C PRO A 91 8.51 0.43 -0.11
N VAL A 92 9.83 0.58 0.00
CA VAL A 92 10.48 1.84 0.39
C VAL A 92 10.67 2.78 -0.81
N LEU A 93 10.70 2.23 -2.02
CA LEU A 93 10.80 2.99 -3.27
C LEU A 93 9.48 2.99 -4.05
N GLY A 94 9.19 4.12 -4.68
CA GLY A 94 8.08 4.28 -5.62
C GLY A 94 6.71 4.45 -4.96
N PRO A 95 5.67 4.61 -5.79
CA PRO A 95 4.33 4.94 -5.33
C PRO A 95 3.57 3.74 -4.76
N MET A 96 2.46 4.05 -4.09
CA MET A 96 1.38 3.10 -3.81
C MET A 96 0.24 3.39 -4.76
N VAL A 97 -0.28 2.39 -5.47
CA VAL A 97 -1.32 2.57 -6.48
C VAL A 97 -2.59 1.89 -6.00
N TYR A 98 -3.67 2.64 -5.89
CA TYR A 98 -5.02 2.09 -5.80
C TYR A 98 -5.59 1.92 -7.18
N GLY A 99 -6.12 0.74 -7.47
CA GLY A 99 -6.85 0.44 -8.69
C GLY A 99 -8.30 0.15 -8.37
N ILE A 100 -9.19 0.61 -9.24
CA ILE A 100 -10.57 0.14 -9.30
C ILE A 100 -10.88 -0.37 -10.68
N ALA A 101 -11.78 -1.35 -10.75
CA ALA A 101 -12.40 -1.81 -11.98
C ALA A 101 -13.91 -1.93 -11.74
N TYR A 102 -14.71 -1.63 -12.76
CA TYR A 102 -16.16 -1.74 -12.68
C TYR A 102 -16.74 -2.21 -14.02
N CYS A 103 -17.79 -3.02 -13.95
CA CYS A 103 -18.50 -3.54 -15.13
C CYS A 103 -19.96 -3.80 -14.77
N LEU A 104 -20.81 -4.07 -15.77
CA LEU A 104 -22.17 -4.53 -15.52
C LEU A 104 -22.15 -5.78 -14.63
N LYS A 105 -23.06 -5.84 -13.66
CA LYS A 105 -23.13 -6.94 -12.68
C LYS A 105 -23.25 -8.31 -13.34
N GLU A 106 -24.00 -8.40 -14.43
CA GLU A 106 -24.15 -9.62 -15.23
C GLU A 106 -22.88 -10.01 -16.01
N TYR A 107 -22.00 -9.05 -16.32
CA TYR A 107 -20.74 -9.29 -17.03
C TYR A 107 -19.63 -9.77 -16.11
N GLN A 108 -19.66 -9.37 -14.84
CA GLN A 108 -18.61 -9.67 -13.84
C GLN A 108 -18.17 -11.15 -13.80
N PRO A 109 -19.06 -12.16 -13.87
CA PRO A 109 -18.64 -13.56 -13.92
C PRO A 109 -17.77 -13.93 -15.14
N LYS A 110 -18.00 -13.29 -16.29
CA LYS A 110 -17.28 -13.53 -17.55
C LYS A 110 -15.80 -13.11 -17.47
N LEU A 111 -15.45 -12.21 -16.56
CA LEU A 111 -14.05 -11.81 -16.32
C LEU A 111 -13.14 -13.02 -15.98
N LYS A 112 -13.68 -14.09 -15.39
CA LYS A 112 -12.93 -15.34 -15.15
C LYS A 112 -12.40 -15.98 -16.43
N GLU A 113 -13.14 -15.88 -17.53
CA GLU A 113 -12.79 -16.51 -18.81
C GLU A 113 -11.53 -15.88 -19.44
N TYR A 114 -11.29 -14.60 -19.20
CA TYR A 114 -10.06 -13.92 -19.65
C TYR A 114 -8.83 -14.28 -18.78
N GLY A 115 -9.08 -14.84 -17.59
CA GLY A 115 -8.06 -15.15 -16.61
C GLY A 115 -7.87 -14.06 -15.54
N PHE A 116 -8.87 -13.20 -15.29
CA PHE A 116 -8.92 -12.39 -14.07
C PHE A 116 -9.26 -13.28 -12.87
N ALA A 117 -8.33 -14.17 -12.55
CA ALA A 117 -8.30 -15.02 -11.35
C ALA A 117 -7.13 -14.57 -10.46
N ASP A 118 -6.87 -15.26 -9.35
CA ASP A 118 -5.87 -14.90 -8.33
C ASP A 118 -4.64 -14.17 -8.91
N SER A 119 -4.56 -12.87 -8.63
CA SER A 119 -3.59 -11.95 -9.21
C SER A 119 -2.15 -12.29 -8.83
N LYS A 120 -1.94 -13.09 -7.77
CA LYS A 120 -0.63 -13.52 -7.28
C LYS A 120 -0.07 -14.69 -8.09
N VAL A 121 -0.93 -15.40 -8.83
CA VAL A 121 -0.54 -16.49 -9.74
C VAL A 121 -0.24 -15.94 -11.14
N LEU A 122 -0.82 -14.79 -11.51
CA LEU A 122 -0.62 -14.17 -12.81
C LEU A 122 0.81 -13.63 -12.97
N LYS A 123 1.48 -14.05 -14.04
CA LYS A 123 2.78 -13.51 -14.45
C LYS A 123 2.64 -12.06 -14.96
N ASP A 124 3.72 -11.30 -14.85
CA ASP A 124 3.83 -9.89 -15.27
C ASP A 124 3.31 -9.69 -16.70
N GLU A 125 3.69 -10.58 -17.62
CA GLU A 125 3.34 -10.48 -19.05
C GLU A 125 1.83 -10.66 -19.26
N LYS A 126 1.21 -11.60 -18.54
CA LYS A 126 -0.24 -11.82 -18.64
C LYS A 126 -1.02 -10.65 -18.05
N ARG A 127 -0.55 -10.06 -16.94
CA ARG A 127 -1.17 -8.87 -16.34
C ARG A 127 -1.13 -7.68 -17.30
N GLN A 128 0.03 -7.42 -17.91
CA GLN A 128 0.17 -6.36 -18.91
C GLN A 128 -0.70 -6.61 -20.15
N SER A 129 -0.75 -7.85 -20.65
CA SER A 129 -1.61 -8.23 -21.79
C SER A 129 -3.10 -8.01 -21.49
N LEU A 130 -3.57 -8.40 -20.30
CA LEU A 130 -4.96 -8.17 -19.89
C LEU A 130 -5.28 -6.68 -19.77
N PHE A 131 -4.39 -5.89 -19.18
CA PHE A 131 -4.61 -4.46 -19.07
C PHE A 131 -4.60 -3.78 -20.44
N LYS A 132 -3.71 -4.20 -21.35
CA LYS A 132 -3.70 -3.71 -22.73
C LYS A 132 -5.02 -4.01 -23.45
N GLN A 133 -5.59 -5.21 -23.26
CA GLN A 133 -6.90 -5.56 -23.81
C GLN A 133 -8.06 -4.71 -23.28
N MET A 134 -7.96 -4.21 -22.04
CA MET A 134 -8.95 -3.26 -21.49
C MET A 134 -8.84 -1.86 -22.11
N GLU A 135 -7.71 -1.54 -22.76
CA GLU A 135 -7.45 -0.25 -23.42
C GLU A 135 -7.49 -0.35 -24.95
N ASP A 136 -7.79 -1.52 -25.50
CA ASP A 136 -7.89 -1.77 -26.94
C ASP A 136 -9.33 -1.57 -27.41
N LEU A 137 -9.57 -0.53 -28.22
CA LEU A 137 -10.88 -0.18 -28.79
C LEU A 137 -11.56 -1.33 -29.53
N SER A 138 -10.80 -2.30 -30.03
CA SER A 138 -11.32 -3.45 -30.78
C SER A 138 -11.69 -4.65 -29.91
N HIS A 139 -11.38 -4.59 -28.61
CA HIS A 139 -11.51 -5.72 -27.69
C HIS A 139 -12.75 -5.58 -26.79
N GLU A 140 -13.42 -6.71 -26.53
CA GLU A 140 -14.66 -6.75 -25.74
C GLU A 140 -14.49 -6.16 -24.32
N LEU A 141 -13.32 -6.36 -23.70
CA LEU A 141 -13.04 -5.80 -22.37
C LEU A 141 -13.12 -4.27 -22.35
N TYR A 142 -12.74 -3.57 -23.44
CA TYR A 142 -12.84 -2.12 -23.54
C TYR A 142 -14.31 -1.64 -23.50
N GLU A 143 -15.21 -2.39 -24.13
CA GLU A 143 -16.64 -2.07 -24.17
C GLU A 143 -17.38 -2.37 -22.86
N ASN A 144 -16.82 -3.22 -22.00
CA ASN A 144 -17.47 -3.74 -20.80
C ASN A 144 -16.85 -3.28 -19.47
N VAL A 145 -15.55 -2.97 -19.44
CA VAL A 145 -14.81 -2.78 -18.19
C VAL A 145 -14.23 -1.39 -18.10
N GLY A 146 -14.75 -0.62 -17.14
CA GLY A 146 -14.19 0.67 -16.77
C GLY A 146 -13.16 0.48 -15.67
N TRP A 147 -12.15 1.35 -15.61
CA TRP A 147 -11.13 1.30 -14.58
C TRP A 147 -10.64 2.69 -14.21
N ALA A 148 -10.06 2.80 -13.03
CA ALA A 148 -9.37 4.02 -12.61
C ALA A 148 -8.23 3.68 -11.66
N THR A 149 -7.26 4.58 -11.56
CA THR A 149 -6.15 4.46 -10.61
C THR A 149 -5.90 5.76 -9.90
N THR A 150 -5.57 5.71 -8.62
CA THR A 150 -4.86 6.79 -7.93
C THR A 150 -3.45 6.33 -7.59
N THR A 151 -2.45 7.01 -8.13
CA THR A 151 -1.03 6.74 -7.87
C THR A 151 -0.53 7.70 -6.79
N MET A 152 -0.53 7.24 -5.54
CA MET A 152 -0.01 7.98 -4.40
C MET A 152 1.52 7.98 -4.42
N THR A 153 2.14 9.15 -4.55
CA THR A 153 3.61 9.24 -4.63
C THR A 153 4.28 8.99 -3.28
N ALA A 154 5.54 8.56 -3.31
CA ALA A 154 6.32 8.37 -2.09
C ALA A 154 6.45 9.66 -1.27
N LYS A 155 6.50 10.81 -1.97
CA LYS A 155 6.44 12.15 -1.40
C LYS A 155 5.15 12.39 -0.63
N ASP A 156 3.99 12.19 -1.24
CA ASP A 156 2.70 12.51 -0.59
C ASP A 156 2.45 11.54 0.58
N ILE A 157 2.82 10.27 0.42
CA ILE A 157 2.79 9.28 1.50
C ILE A 157 3.65 9.73 2.69
N SER A 158 4.90 10.10 2.42
CA SER A 158 5.84 10.55 3.47
C SER A 158 5.36 11.84 4.13
N SER A 159 4.86 12.79 3.34
CA SER A 159 4.37 14.08 3.82
C SER A 159 3.18 13.90 4.76
N GLY A 160 2.23 13.03 4.42
CA GLY A 160 1.11 12.72 5.31
C GLY A 160 1.53 12.00 6.59
N MET A 161 2.43 11.02 6.49
CA MET A 161 2.86 10.23 7.66
C MET A 161 3.83 10.98 8.60
N LEU A 162 4.59 11.94 8.09
CA LEU A 162 5.58 12.73 8.85
C LEU A 162 5.07 14.13 9.20
N GLN A 163 3.80 14.45 8.90
CA GLN A 163 3.23 15.75 9.25
C GLN A 163 3.27 15.97 10.76
N SER A 164 3.45 17.23 11.17
CA SER A 164 3.45 17.59 12.58
C SER A 164 2.10 17.25 13.22
N THR A 165 2.16 16.56 14.36
CA THR A 165 0.97 16.19 15.13
C THR A 165 0.42 17.34 15.99
N ALA A 166 1.04 18.52 15.93
CA ALA A 166 0.70 19.68 16.76
C ALA A 166 -0.66 20.35 16.42
N GLY A 167 -1.38 19.90 15.38
CA GLY A 167 -2.69 20.49 15.03
C GLY A 167 -3.70 19.59 14.33
N THR A 168 -3.27 18.60 13.53
CA THR A 168 -4.16 17.84 12.61
C THR A 168 -4.29 16.35 12.93
N GLY A 169 -3.58 15.83 13.94
CA GLY A 169 -3.54 14.40 14.24
C GLY A 169 -2.63 13.59 13.30
N ALA A 170 -2.44 12.31 13.61
CA ALA A 170 -1.54 11.43 12.87
C ALA A 170 -2.23 10.86 11.62
N TYR A 171 -1.85 11.30 10.41
CA TYR A 171 -2.41 10.79 9.16
C TYR A 171 -1.63 9.55 8.68
N ASN A 172 -1.96 8.42 9.29
CA ASN A 172 -1.26 7.16 9.07
C ASN A 172 -1.58 6.55 7.68
N LEU A 173 -0.82 5.52 7.29
CA LEU A 173 -0.97 4.87 5.99
C LEU A 173 -2.35 4.22 5.77
N ASN A 174 -3.05 3.78 6.83
CA ASN A 174 -4.40 3.22 6.71
C ASN A 174 -5.44 4.30 6.42
N GLU A 175 -5.31 5.46 7.05
CA GLU A 175 -6.20 6.59 6.77
C GLU A 175 -6.03 7.09 5.34
N GLN A 176 -4.78 7.29 4.91
CA GLN A 176 -4.43 7.61 3.53
C GLN A 176 -4.99 6.61 2.51
N ALA A 177 -4.88 5.32 2.82
CA ALA A 177 -5.43 4.22 2.05
C ALA A 177 -6.96 4.28 1.92
N HIS A 178 -7.66 4.44 3.05
CA HIS A 178 -9.11 4.49 3.09
C HIS A 178 -9.64 5.71 2.32
N ASP A 179 -9.03 6.87 2.53
CA ASP A 179 -9.51 8.12 1.90
C ASP A 179 -9.30 8.08 0.39
N THR A 180 -8.20 7.48 -0.08
CA THR A 180 -7.96 7.27 -1.52
C THR A 180 -8.99 6.34 -2.14
N THR A 181 -9.32 5.22 -1.47
CA THR A 181 -10.37 4.30 -1.93
C THR A 181 -11.73 5.00 -1.99
N ILE A 182 -12.09 5.73 -0.92
CA ILE A 182 -13.36 6.45 -0.82
C ILE A 182 -13.49 7.46 -1.96
N GLU A 183 -12.42 8.20 -2.24
CA GLU A 183 -12.42 9.20 -3.29
C GLU A 183 -12.56 8.58 -4.68
N LEU A 184 -11.87 7.46 -4.97
CA LEU A 184 -12.04 6.73 -6.23
C LEU A 184 -13.49 6.26 -6.43
N ILE A 185 -14.13 5.71 -5.40
CA ILE A 185 -15.54 5.29 -5.46
C ILE A 185 -16.44 6.50 -5.72
N LYS A 186 -16.26 7.61 -4.99
CA LYS A 186 -17.04 8.85 -5.19
C LYS A 186 -16.91 9.38 -6.61
N GLN A 187 -15.73 9.35 -7.19
CA GLN A 187 -15.51 9.85 -8.55
C GLN A 187 -16.22 9.01 -9.61
N VAL A 188 -16.32 7.67 -9.43
CA VAL A 188 -17.13 6.82 -10.31
C VAL A 188 -18.61 7.11 -10.17
N LEU A 189 -19.10 7.25 -8.93
CA LEU A 189 -20.51 7.62 -8.68
C LEU A 189 -20.86 8.99 -9.28
N ALA A 190 -19.95 9.98 -9.17
CA ALA A 190 -20.12 11.32 -9.71
C ALA A 190 -20.20 11.34 -11.25
N LYS A 191 -19.68 10.31 -11.93
CA LYS A 191 -19.83 10.10 -13.38
C LYS A 191 -21.22 9.54 -13.77
N GLY A 192 -22.10 9.27 -12.82
CA GLY A 192 -23.45 8.76 -13.05
C GLY A 192 -23.53 7.23 -13.19
N VAL A 193 -22.46 6.51 -12.85
CA VAL A 193 -22.46 5.04 -12.87
C VAL A 193 -23.27 4.50 -11.69
N ASN A 194 -24.28 3.67 -11.96
CA ASN A 194 -25.14 3.05 -10.95
C ASN A 194 -24.44 1.85 -10.27
N VAL A 195 -23.45 2.14 -9.42
CA VAL A 195 -22.74 1.12 -8.64
C VAL A 195 -23.64 0.61 -7.52
N THR A 196 -23.99 -0.67 -7.54
CA THR A 196 -24.85 -1.32 -6.53
C THR A 196 -24.07 -2.26 -5.62
N GLU A 197 -22.90 -2.74 -6.05
CA GLU A 197 -22.05 -3.66 -5.31
C GLU A 197 -20.58 -3.22 -5.36
N VAL A 198 -19.90 -3.22 -4.20
CA VAL A 198 -18.47 -2.93 -4.08
C VAL A 198 -17.76 -4.04 -3.30
N PHE A 199 -16.72 -4.59 -3.91
CA PHE A 199 -15.83 -5.57 -3.30
C PHE A 199 -14.44 -4.97 -3.10
N VAL A 200 -13.88 -5.09 -1.89
CA VAL A 200 -12.59 -4.47 -1.52
C VAL A 200 -11.64 -5.50 -0.93
N ASP A 201 -10.42 -5.60 -1.46
CA ASP A 201 -9.33 -6.28 -0.75
C ASP A 201 -8.80 -5.38 0.37
N THR A 202 -8.61 -5.95 1.57
CA THR A 202 -8.28 -5.15 2.76
C THR A 202 -6.88 -5.38 3.29
N VAL A 203 -6.26 -4.26 3.65
CA VAL A 203 -5.00 -4.16 4.38
C VAL A 203 -5.24 -3.79 5.84
N GLY A 204 -6.10 -4.54 6.52
CA GLY A 204 -6.44 -4.31 7.91
C GLY A 204 -7.61 -5.16 8.39
N PRO A 205 -8.21 -4.79 9.54
CA PRO A 205 -9.43 -5.43 10.02
C PRO A 205 -10.59 -5.14 9.05
N PRO A 206 -11.17 -6.17 8.39
CA PRO A 206 -12.20 -5.95 7.38
C PRO A 206 -13.46 -5.27 7.94
N ILE A 207 -13.83 -5.61 9.18
CA ILE A 207 -15.08 -5.16 9.81
C ILE A 207 -15.13 -3.65 9.99
N THR A 208 -14.07 -3.05 10.54
CA THR A 208 -14.03 -1.60 10.79
C THR A 208 -14.05 -0.82 9.49
N TYR A 209 -13.32 -1.31 8.48
CA TYR A 209 -13.27 -0.67 7.17
C TYR A 209 -14.61 -0.79 6.42
N GLN A 210 -15.24 -1.97 6.46
CA GLN A 210 -16.57 -2.17 5.88
C GLN A 210 -17.61 -1.26 6.51
N ASN A 211 -17.60 -1.11 7.84
CA ASN A 211 -18.53 -0.20 8.53
C ASN A 211 -18.30 1.26 8.11
N LYS A 212 -17.04 1.69 7.96
CA LYS A 212 -16.70 3.03 7.45
C LYS A 212 -17.30 3.23 6.05
N LEU A 213 -17.10 2.29 5.13
CA LEU A 213 -17.62 2.38 3.77
C LEU A 213 -19.14 2.34 3.71
N LYS A 214 -19.80 1.42 4.43
CA LYS A 214 -21.27 1.34 4.50
C LYS A 214 -21.90 2.60 5.06
N SER A 215 -21.25 3.25 6.04
CA SER A 215 -21.72 4.54 6.56
C SER A 215 -21.66 5.66 5.51
N LEU A 216 -20.69 5.61 4.59
CA LEU A 216 -20.50 6.62 3.54
C LEU A 216 -21.36 6.33 2.31
N PHE A 217 -21.67 5.07 2.05
CA PHE A 217 -22.38 4.59 0.87
C PHE A 217 -23.55 3.65 1.25
N PRO A 218 -24.58 4.15 1.97
CA PRO A 218 -25.62 3.31 2.57
C PRO A 218 -26.53 2.58 1.57
N GLY A 219 -26.53 2.98 0.29
CA GLY A 219 -27.31 2.35 -0.78
C GLY A 219 -26.54 1.30 -1.62
N ILE A 220 -25.28 1.03 -1.27
CA ILE A 220 -24.41 0.11 -1.99
C ILE A 220 -24.14 -1.10 -1.10
N ASP A 221 -24.24 -2.31 -1.64
CA ASP A 221 -23.78 -3.49 -0.92
C ASP A 221 -22.26 -3.56 -0.96
N ILE A 222 -21.64 -3.44 0.21
CA ILE A 222 -20.18 -3.37 0.34
C ILE A 222 -19.67 -4.56 1.14
N VAL A 223 -18.75 -5.29 0.53
CA VAL A 223 -18.02 -6.40 1.15
C VAL A 223 -16.53 -6.08 1.16
N VAL A 224 -15.96 -6.06 2.36
CA VAL A 224 -14.52 -5.91 2.56
C VAL A 224 -14.00 -7.23 3.12
N THR A 225 -13.04 -7.85 2.44
CA THR A 225 -12.47 -9.13 2.88
C THR A 225 -11.00 -9.24 2.51
N LYS A 226 -10.30 -10.19 3.14
CA LYS A 226 -8.91 -10.51 2.77
C LYS A 226 -8.91 -11.43 1.56
N LYS A 227 -7.92 -11.27 0.68
CA LYS A 227 -7.78 -12.05 -0.55
C LYS A 227 -9.02 -11.92 -1.45
N ALA A 228 -9.62 -10.73 -1.47
CA ALA A 228 -10.80 -10.47 -2.28
C ALA A 228 -10.50 -10.65 -3.78
N ASP A 229 -9.24 -10.43 -4.20
CA ASP A 229 -8.75 -10.69 -5.56
C ASP A 229 -8.79 -12.18 -5.95
N SER A 230 -8.65 -13.09 -4.99
CA SER A 230 -8.81 -14.54 -5.23
C SER A 230 -10.28 -14.98 -5.26
N ILE A 231 -11.21 -14.15 -4.78
CA ILE A 231 -12.65 -14.50 -4.62
C ILE A 231 -13.49 -13.86 -5.72
N TYR A 232 -13.26 -12.58 -6.00
CA TYR A 232 -14.06 -11.74 -6.88
C TYR A 232 -13.24 -11.35 -8.12
N PRO A 233 -13.61 -11.83 -9.31
CA PRO A 233 -12.95 -11.46 -10.57
C PRO A 233 -12.77 -9.96 -10.78
N ILE A 234 -13.77 -9.15 -10.41
CA ILE A 234 -13.67 -7.70 -10.52
C ILE A 234 -12.56 -7.09 -9.64
N VAL A 235 -12.30 -7.69 -8.47
CA VAL A 235 -11.19 -7.29 -7.60
C VAL A 235 -9.86 -7.77 -8.20
N SER A 236 -9.81 -8.96 -8.81
CA SER A 236 -8.64 -9.39 -9.60
C SER A 236 -8.34 -8.43 -10.76
N THR A 237 -9.37 -7.94 -11.46
CA THR A 237 -9.22 -6.92 -12.50
C THR A 237 -8.66 -5.62 -11.94
N ALA A 238 -9.20 -5.11 -10.82
CA ALA A 238 -8.65 -3.92 -10.13
C ALA A 238 -7.18 -4.14 -9.69
N SER A 239 -6.86 -5.36 -9.28
CA SER A 239 -5.51 -5.79 -8.91
C SER A 239 -4.52 -5.70 -10.07
N VAL A 240 -4.92 -6.19 -11.25
CA VAL A 240 -4.12 -6.11 -12.49
C VAL A 240 -3.83 -4.65 -12.81
N VAL A 241 -4.86 -3.80 -12.78
CA VAL A 241 -4.75 -2.36 -13.03
C VAL A 241 -3.76 -1.72 -12.05
N ALA A 242 -3.92 -1.95 -10.74
CA ALA A 242 -3.03 -1.38 -9.72
C ALA A 242 -1.57 -1.84 -9.89
N LYS A 243 -1.35 -3.15 -10.05
CA LYS A 243 -0.01 -3.76 -10.13
C LYS A 243 0.74 -3.33 -11.37
N VAL A 244 0.11 -3.39 -12.54
CA VAL A 244 0.74 -3.00 -13.80
C VAL A 244 1.06 -1.51 -13.80
N THR A 245 0.12 -0.64 -13.37
CA THR A 245 0.40 0.79 -13.25
C THR A 245 1.55 1.06 -12.29
N ARG A 246 1.60 0.39 -11.14
CA ARG A 246 2.70 0.56 -10.16
C ARG A 246 4.06 0.17 -10.75
N ASP A 247 4.14 -0.99 -11.38
CA ASP A 247 5.41 -1.53 -11.88
C ASP A 247 5.93 -0.68 -13.06
N LEU A 248 5.05 -0.29 -13.99
CA LEU A 248 5.39 0.60 -15.11
C LEU A 248 5.69 2.03 -14.64
N ASN A 249 5.09 2.49 -13.53
CA ASN A 249 5.42 3.79 -12.95
C ASN A 249 6.85 3.84 -12.37
N ILE A 250 7.29 2.76 -11.72
CA ILE A 250 8.69 2.64 -11.27
C ILE A 250 9.65 2.65 -12.46
N GLN A 251 9.35 1.90 -13.51
CA GLN A 251 10.15 1.91 -14.74
C GLN A 251 10.18 3.30 -15.37
N TYR A 252 9.04 3.97 -15.46
CA TYR A 252 8.95 5.34 -15.96
C TYR A 252 9.86 6.31 -15.20
N TYR A 253 9.85 6.29 -13.87
CA TYR A 253 10.76 7.14 -13.08
C TYR A 253 12.23 6.74 -13.24
N ASN A 254 12.53 5.44 -13.32
CA ASN A 254 13.89 4.95 -13.54
C ASN A 254 14.47 5.42 -14.88
N GLU A 255 13.65 5.48 -15.93
CA GLU A 255 14.00 5.98 -17.26
C GLU A 255 14.04 7.52 -17.30
N SER A 256 13.11 8.19 -16.62
CA SER A 256 12.88 9.64 -16.78
C SER A 256 13.73 10.52 -15.86
N LEU A 257 14.22 9.98 -14.73
CA LEU A 257 14.99 10.75 -13.76
C LEU A 257 16.48 10.46 -13.88
N PRO A 258 17.32 11.47 -14.19
CA PRO A 258 18.77 11.27 -14.34
C PRO A 258 19.45 10.61 -13.13
N ILE A 259 18.98 10.91 -11.91
CA ILE A 259 19.51 10.31 -10.67
C ILE A 259 19.18 8.81 -10.52
N LEU A 260 18.17 8.32 -11.25
CA LEU A 260 17.78 6.91 -11.23
C LEU A 260 18.29 6.17 -12.46
N GLN A 261 18.60 6.86 -13.55
CA GLN A 261 19.06 6.24 -14.79
C GLN A 261 20.28 5.33 -14.55
N ASN A 262 20.32 4.20 -15.24
CA ASN A 262 21.37 3.17 -15.16
C ASN A 262 21.49 2.44 -13.81
N HIS A 263 20.62 2.72 -12.84
CA HIS A 263 20.59 1.97 -11.59
C HIS A 263 19.62 0.77 -11.67
N ALA A 264 20.09 -0.38 -11.19
CA ALA A 264 19.23 -1.52 -10.90
C ALA A 264 18.51 -1.27 -9.56
N LEU A 265 17.33 -0.66 -9.62
CA LEU A 265 16.54 -0.32 -8.42
C LEU A 265 15.93 -1.54 -7.72
N GLY A 266 15.78 -2.66 -8.45
CA GLY A 266 15.03 -3.82 -7.98
C GLY A 266 13.52 -3.56 -7.90
N SER A 267 12.84 -4.33 -7.08
CA SER A 267 11.39 -4.28 -6.91
C SER A 267 10.90 -3.10 -6.07
N GLY A 268 11.79 -2.39 -5.36
CA GLY A 268 11.46 -1.31 -4.42
C GLY A 268 11.14 -1.80 -3.01
N TYR A 269 11.05 -3.12 -2.77
CA TYR A 269 10.90 -3.68 -1.43
C TYR A 269 12.24 -3.73 -0.69
N PRO A 270 12.27 -3.44 0.63
CA PRO A 270 13.48 -3.58 1.44
C PRO A 270 14.15 -4.96 1.35
N SER A 271 13.37 -6.03 1.18
CA SER A 271 13.87 -7.41 1.07
C SER A 271 14.59 -7.70 -0.25
N ASP A 272 14.47 -6.84 -1.27
CA ASP A 272 15.16 -7.00 -2.54
C ASP A 272 16.62 -6.52 -2.42
N PRO A 273 17.62 -7.38 -2.71
CA PRO A 273 19.03 -7.01 -2.63
C PRO A 273 19.42 -5.81 -3.49
N ASN A 274 18.81 -5.64 -4.67
CA ASN A 274 19.09 -4.51 -5.55
C ASN A 274 18.54 -3.21 -4.95
N THR A 275 17.32 -3.26 -4.40
CA THR A 275 16.71 -2.12 -3.69
C THR A 275 17.52 -1.73 -2.47
N SER A 276 17.86 -2.69 -1.62
CA SER A 276 18.66 -2.44 -0.42
C SER A 276 20.04 -1.88 -0.76
N LYS A 277 20.71 -2.42 -1.78
CA LYS A 277 22.00 -1.91 -2.25
C LYS A 277 21.86 -0.48 -2.76
N TRP A 278 20.91 -0.22 -3.65
CA TRP A 278 20.70 1.11 -4.21
C TRP A 278 20.39 2.14 -3.13
N LEU A 279 19.46 1.84 -2.21
CA LEU A 279 19.08 2.74 -1.12
C LEU A 279 20.32 3.15 -0.29
N ASN A 280 21.12 2.18 0.16
CA ASN A 280 22.28 2.46 1.02
C ASN A 280 23.46 3.10 0.28
N SER A 281 23.61 2.89 -1.04
CA SER A 281 24.73 3.45 -1.81
C SER A 281 24.49 4.85 -2.36
N ASN A 282 23.28 5.41 -2.21
CA ASN A 282 22.91 6.69 -2.83
C ASN A 282 22.39 7.71 -1.81
N VAL A 283 22.88 7.64 -0.56
CA VAL A 283 22.54 8.62 0.48
C VAL A 283 23.41 9.86 0.35
N ASP A 284 22.79 10.98 0.02
CA ASP A 284 23.35 12.32 0.18
C ASP A 284 23.37 12.69 1.68
N PRO A 285 24.50 13.21 2.21
CA PRO A 285 24.62 13.51 3.64
C PRO A 285 23.63 14.55 4.16
N VAL A 286 23.16 15.48 3.33
CA VAL A 286 22.27 16.58 3.75
C VAL A 286 20.83 16.30 3.33
N PHE A 287 20.62 15.85 2.10
CA PHE A 287 19.30 15.71 1.49
C PHE A 287 18.77 14.27 1.49
N GLY A 288 19.60 13.27 1.81
CA GLY A 288 19.24 11.86 1.71
C GLY A 288 19.14 11.38 0.27
N TRP A 289 17.94 11.27 -0.28
CA TRP A 289 17.68 10.83 -1.66
C TRP A 289 16.74 11.79 -2.39
N CYS A 290 16.42 11.47 -3.64
CA CYS A 290 15.32 12.10 -4.39
C CYS A 290 13.99 12.01 -3.60
N PHE A 291 13.55 13.13 -3.02
CA PHE A 291 12.39 13.20 -2.11
C PHE A 291 11.10 12.58 -2.67
N GLY A 292 10.92 12.66 -3.98
CA GLY A 292 9.73 12.18 -4.67
C GLY A 292 9.58 10.67 -4.80
N PHE A 293 10.69 9.94 -4.72
CA PHE A 293 10.74 8.52 -5.08
C PHE A 293 10.97 7.60 -3.88
N ILE A 294 11.48 8.12 -2.76
CA ILE A 294 11.75 7.36 -1.53
C ILE A 294 10.68 7.69 -0.48
N ARG A 295 10.20 6.67 0.24
CA ARG A 295 9.29 6.85 1.36
C ARG A 295 10.06 7.09 2.66
N TYR A 296 10.32 8.35 2.98
CA TYR A 296 11.05 8.75 4.19
C TYR A 296 10.36 8.34 5.50
N SER A 297 9.05 8.09 5.46
CA SER A 297 8.31 7.60 6.62
C SER A 297 8.63 6.14 6.98
N TRP A 298 9.27 5.36 6.08
CA TRP A 298 9.62 3.97 6.34
C TRP A 298 10.82 3.86 7.26
N GLN A 299 10.77 2.89 8.19
CA GLN A 299 11.89 2.64 9.10
C GLN A 299 13.18 2.31 8.34
N THR A 300 13.11 1.53 7.27
CA THR A 300 14.27 1.19 6.44
C THR A 300 14.96 2.43 5.84
N ALA A 301 14.20 3.47 5.47
CA ALA A 301 14.78 4.72 4.98
C ALA A 301 15.48 5.47 6.12
N LYS A 302 14.85 5.56 7.30
CA LYS A 302 15.44 6.19 8.49
C LYS A 302 16.74 5.50 8.92
N ASP A 303 16.73 4.17 8.98
CA ASP A 303 17.91 3.38 9.34
C ASP A 303 19.06 3.58 8.33
N SER A 304 18.72 3.71 7.05
CA SER A 304 19.73 3.93 5.99
C SER A 304 20.35 5.33 6.07
N LEU A 305 19.61 6.37 6.47
CA LEU A 305 20.18 7.69 6.76
C LEU A 305 21.21 7.61 7.89
N VAL A 306 20.84 6.98 9.02
CA VAL A 306 21.72 6.82 10.19
C VAL A 306 22.96 6.01 9.84
N LYS A 307 22.79 4.86 9.17
CA LYS A 307 23.88 3.96 8.78
C LYS A 307 24.93 4.63 7.90
N ASN A 308 24.51 5.58 7.06
CA ASN A 308 25.38 6.28 6.11
C ASN A 308 25.81 7.67 6.60
N ASN A 309 25.67 7.94 7.91
CA ASN A 309 26.11 9.18 8.55
C ASN A 309 25.51 10.45 7.91
N ALA A 310 24.24 10.39 7.50
CA ALA A 310 23.51 11.59 7.11
C ALA A 310 23.43 12.56 8.32
N VAL A 311 23.42 13.85 8.03
CA VAL A 311 23.37 14.93 9.02
C VAL A 311 22.05 14.85 9.78
N GLU A 312 22.13 14.94 11.11
CA GLU A 312 20.96 14.97 11.97
C GLU A 312 20.15 16.26 11.75
N VAL A 313 18.85 16.10 11.52
CA VAL A 313 17.90 17.22 11.40
C VAL A 313 16.95 17.17 12.59
N ILE A 314 17.00 18.20 13.42
CA ILE A 314 16.14 18.35 14.59
C ILE A 314 14.94 19.21 14.20
N TYR A 315 13.74 18.63 14.28
CA TYR A 315 12.49 19.31 13.97
C TYR A 315 11.89 19.98 15.22
N GLU A 316 11.12 21.04 15.01
CA GLU A 316 10.53 21.86 16.09
C GLU A 316 9.70 21.03 17.08
N ASP A 317 8.94 20.05 16.58
CA ASP A 317 8.09 19.17 17.36
C ASP A 317 8.86 18.18 18.24
N GLN A 318 10.12 17.88 17.90
CA GLN A 318 11.02 17.08 18.73
C GLN A 318 11.56 17.89 19.91
N VAL A 319 11.68 19.21 19.77
CA VAL A 319 12.18 20.11 20.82
C VAL A 319 11.04 20.55 21.74
N LYS A 320 9.86 20.80 21.19
CA LYS A 320 8.65 21.11 21.95
C LYS A 320 8.07 19.81 22.54
N LYS A 321 8.68 19.29 23.62
CA LYS A 321 8.02 18.28 24.48
C LYS A 321 6.61 18.80 24.78
N ARG A 322 5.56 18.05 24.42
CA ARG A 322 4.21 18.37 24.89
C ARG A 322 4.26 18.30 26.41
N ASP A 323 3.93 19.40 27.08
CA ASP A 323 3.59 19.40 28.51
C ASP A 323 2.31 18.57 28.71
N ASN A 324 2.41 17.26 28.56
CA ASN A 324 1.34 16.32 28.83
C ASN A 324 1.33 15.96 30.32
N GLY A 325 1.56 16.93 31.22
CA GLY A 325 1.32 16.82 32.67
C GLY A 325 2.00 15.68 33.46
N TYR A 326 2.73 14.78 32.79
CA TYR A 326 3.46 13.66 33.38
C TYR A 326 4.94 13.97 33.21
N GLN A 327 5.50 14.54 34.27
CA GLN A 327 6.95 14.60 34.43
C GLN A 327 7.44 13.16 34.58
N ASP A 328 8.23 12.71 33.62
CA ASP A 328 8.99 11.48 33.75
C ASP A 328 9.90 11.61 34.98
N VAL A 329 9.68 10.76 35.99
CA VAL A 329 10.32 10.86 37.30
C VAL A 329 11.84 10.64 37.20
N GLY A 330 12.32 10.15 36.06
CA GLY A 330 13.75 10.01 35.73
C GLY A 330 14.47 11.35 35.51
N ASP A 331 13.78 12.39 35.02
CA ASP A 331 14.37 13.73 34.82
C ASP A 331 14.53 14.50 36.15
N MET A 332 13.96 13.98 37.25
CA MET A 332 14.01 14.61 38.58
C MET A 332 15.31 14.32 39.36
N PHE A 333 16.14 13.38 38.88
CA PHE A 333 17.38 12.98 39.56
C PHE A 333 18.67 13.50 38.92
N GLU A 334 18.61 14.25 37.81
CA GLU A 334 19.75 15.06 37.38
C GLU A 334 19.76 16.40 38.10
N SER A 335 20.45 16.47 39.24
CA SER A 335 20.77 17.74 39.88
C SER A 335 21.76 18.54 39.01
N LYS A 336 21.27 19.24 37.99
CA LYS A 336 22.04 20.31 37.35
C LYS A 336 22.09 21.47 38.33
N THR A 337 23.22 21.58 39.03
CA THR A 337 23.56 22.77 39.80
C THR A 337 23.77 23.92 38.81
N ASP A 338 22.72 24.71 38.59
CA ASP A 338 22.82 25.97 37.85
C ASP A 338 23.64 26.95 38.68
N LYS A 339 24.90 27.15 38.30
CA LYS A 339 25.82 28.13 38.89
C LYS A 339 25.68 29.53 38.27
N SER A 340 24.64 29.80 37.48
CA SER A 340 24.44 31.13 36.91
C SER A 340 23.72 32.06 37.89
N LYS A 341 24.34 33.20 38.23
CA LYS A 341 23.76 34.28 39.05
C LYS A 341 22.74 35.14 38.28
N ILE A 342 22.23 34.67 37.15
CA ILE A 342 21.38 35.46 36.26
C ILE A 342 20.00 34.81 36.20
N ASN A 343 19.01 35.53 36.73
CA ASN A 343 17.62 35.10 36.66
C ASN A 343 17.13 35.16 35.20
N ARG A 344 16.88 33.99 34.62
CA ARG A 344 16.45 33.83 33.21
C ARG A 344 15.03 34.34 32.95
N SER A 345 14.23 34.61 33.97
CA SER A 345 12.90 35.23 33.81
C SER A 345 12.96 36.65 33.23
N TYR A 346 14.14 37.29 33.27
CA TYR A 346 14.34 38.63 32.69
C TYR A 346 14.37 38.62 31.15
N TYR A 347 14.63 37.48 30.52
CA TYR A 347 14.86 37.37 29.06
C TYR A 347 13.76 36.62 28.32
N THR A 348 12.76 36.11 29.02
CA THR A 348 11.58 35.51 28.40
C THR A 348 10.50 36.57 28.23
N SER A 349 10.66 37.46 27.25
CA SER A 349 9.54 38.27 26.76
C SER A 349 8.84 37.51 25.65
N THR A 350 7.69 36.93 25.98
CA THR A 350 6.57 36.87 25.03
C THR A 350 6.29 38.32 24.60
N GLU A 351 6.44 38.57 23.30
CA GLU A 351 6.17 39.84 22.59
C GLU A 351 7.20 40.98 22.72
N SER A 352 7.45 41.60 21.56
CA SER A 352 8.14 42.87 21.29
C SER A 352 9.68 42.92 21.27
N VAL A 353 10.25 42.78 20.07
CA VAL A 353 11.27 43.72 19.59
C VAL A 353 10.88 44.13 18.17
N SER A 354 10.20 45.26 18.05
CA SER A 354 10.27 46.06 16.83
C SER A 354 11.59 46.83 16.89
N LEU A 355 12.49 46.56 15.96
CA LEU A 355 13.54 47.48 15.54
C LEU A 355 13.57 47.54 14.02
#